data_AF-A0A356TN93-F1
#
_entry.id   AF-A0A356TN93-F1
#
_cell.length_a   1.000
_cell.length_b   1.000
_cell.length_c   1.000
_cell.angle_alpha   90.00
_cell.angle_beta   90.00
_cell.angle_gamma   90.00
#
_symmetry.space_group_name_H-M   'P 1'
#
loop_
_entity.id
_entity.type
_entity.pdbx_description
1 polymer ?
#
loop_
_entity_poly.entity_id
_entity_poly.type
_entity_poly.pdbx_seq_one_letter_code
_entity_poly.pdbx_strand_id
1 'polypeptide(L)'
;IVKIGRTHLQDATPLTLGQAISGWVAQLDHAVAALKMSLTQLRELALGGTAVGTGLNTHPDYARHVAQQIAELTGFDFVSAPNKFAGLAAHDAFVFASGACKQLAAACMKIANDVRWLASGPRCGIGELLIPANEPGSS
;
A
#
# COMPACT_ATOMS: atom_id res chain seq x y z
N ILE A 1 -20.06 21.42 6.32
CA ILE A 1 -20.60 21.57 4.94
C ILE A 1 -21.47 20.35 4.66
N VAL A 2 -22.78 20.53 4.53
CA VAL A 2 -23.73 19.48 4.11
C VAL A 2 -23.79 19.47 2.58
N LYS A 3 -23.88 18.28 1.97
CA LYS A 3 -23.99 18.06 0.53
C LYS A 3 -24.95 16.90 0.23
N ILE A 4 -25.36 16.78 -1.04
CA ILE A 4 -26.15 15.64 -1.50
C ILE A 4 -25.25 14.40 -1.65
N GLY A 5 -25.71 13.24 -1.17
CA GLY A 5 -25.11 11.95 -1.50
C GLY A 5 -25.43 11.54 -2.93
N ARG A 6 -24.58 10.70 -3.53
CA ARG A 6 -24.90 10.06 -4.81
C ARG A 6 -24.57 8.58 -4.79
N THR A 7 -25.55 7.74 -5.10
CA THR A 7 -25.39 6.29 -5.30
C THR A 7 -25.82 5.96 -6.73
N HIS A 8 -25.08 5.11 -7.43
CA HIS A 8 -25.30 4.87 -8.88
C HIS A 8 -25.33 6.16 -9.72
N LEU A 9 -24.59 7.19 -9.29
CA LEU A 9 -24.58 8.56 -9.85
C LEU A 9 -25.92 9.31 -9.78
N GLN A 10 -26.91 8.78 -9.07
CA GLN A 10 -28.22 9.42 -8.83
C GLN A 10 -28.23 10.15 -7.48
N ASP A 11 -29.09 11.15 -7.33
CA ASP A 11 -29.28 11.88 -6.08
C ASP A 11 -29.77 10.95 -4.95
N ALA A 12 -29.23 11.14 -3.75
CA ALA A 12 -29.53 10.33 -2.56
C ALA A 12 -29.77 11.22 -1.32
N THR A 13 -29.68 10.65 -0.12
CA THR A 13 -29.82 11.40 1.13
C THR A 13 -28.59 12.29 1.42
N PRO A 14 -28.74 13.39 2.18
CA PRO A 14 -27.63 14.27 2.52
C PRO A 14 -26.60 13.61 3.45
N LEU A 15 -25.35 14.06 3.31
CA LEU A 15 -24.25 13.81 4.24
C LEU A 15 -23.36 15.05 4.30
N THR A 16 -22.44 15.10 5.25
CA THR A 16 -21.42 16.15 5.26
C THR A 16 -20.26 15.82 4.32
N LEU A 17 -19.63 16.85 3.77
CA LEU A 17 -18.37 16.68 3.00
C LEU A 17 -17.30 15.97 3.85
N GLY A 18 -17.25 16.26 5.15
CA GLY A 18 -16.34 15.59 6.09
C GLY A 18 -16.59 14.08 6.20
N GLN A 19 -17.85 13.64 6.20
CA GLN A 19 -18.19 12.21 6.18
C GLN A 19 -17.81 11.54 4.85
N ALA A 20 -17.93 12.26 3.73
CA ALA A 20 -17.46 11.73 2.44
C ALA A 20 -15.94 11.53 2.45
N ILE A 21 -15.19 12.53 2.93
CA ILE A 21 -13.72 12.49 3.03
C ILE A 21 -13.26 11.49 4.10
N SER A 22 -14.00 11.28 5.18
CA SER A 22 -13.63 10.28 6.20
C SER A 22 -13.59 8.86 5.63
N GLY A 23 -14.39 8.58 4.58
CA GLY A 23 -14.28 7.34 3.82
C GLY A 23 -12.93 7.21 3.10
N TRP A 24 -12.42 8.30 2.51
CA TRP A 24 -11.09 8.32 1.88
C TRP A 24 -9.98 8.08 2.90
N VAL A 25 -10.06 8.74 4.07
CA VAL A 25 -9.12 8.56 5.17
C VAL A 25 -9.08 7.10 5.63
N ALA A 26 -10.24 6.50 5.89
CA ALA A 26 -10.32 5.10 6.30
C ALA A 26 -9.73 4.14 5.24
N GLN A 27 -9.99 4.37 3.94
CA GLN A 27 -9.39 3.57 2.88
C GLN A 27 -7.85 3.63 2.88
N LEU A 28 -7.29 4.81 3.12
CA LEU A 28 -5.84 5.00 3.22
C LEU A 28 -5.27 4.35 4.49
N ASP A 29 -5.93 4.48 5.64
CA ASP A 29 -5.51 3.83 6.90
C ASP A 29 -5.45 2.31 6.74
N HIS A 30 -6.48 1.71 6.12
CA HIS A 30 -6.49 0.28 5.83
C HIS A 30 -5.39 -0.13 4.86
N ALA A 31 -5.10 0.67 3.83
CA ALA A 31 -4.02 0.40 2.89
C ALA A 31 -2.63 0.49 3.56
N VAL A 32 -2.41 1.48 4.43
CA VAL A 32 -1.18 1.61 5.22
C VAL A 32 -1.01 0.43 6.16
N ALA A 33 -2.09 -0.02 6.80
CA ALA A 33 -2.04 -1.21 7.65
C ALA A 33 -1.63 -2.46 6.85
N ALA A 34 -2.23 -2.67 5.67
CA ALA A 34 -1.88 -3.80 4.79
C ALA A 34 -0.42 -3.76 4.34
N LEU A 35 0.10 -2.57 3.98
CA LEU A 35 1.50 -2.39 3.62
C LEU A 35 2.44 -2.68 4.79
N LYS A 36 2.10 -2.23 6.00
CA LYS A 36 2.91 -2.53 7.20
C LYS A 36 2.92 -4.02 7.52
N MET A 37 1.79 -4.71 7.33
CA MET A 37 1.69 -6.16 7.52
C MET A 37 2.55 -6.95 6.52
N SER A 38 2.67 -6.48 5.27
CA SER A 38 3.49 -7.16 4.26
C SER A 38 5.00 -7.10 4.57
N LEU A 39 5.45 -6.09 5.32
CA LEU A 39 6.85 -5.97 5.75
C LEU A 39 7.30 -7.15 6.62
N THR A 40 6.40 -7.78 7.39
CA THR A 40 6.76 -8.87 8.29
C THR A 40 7.42 -10.03 7.54
N GLN A 41 6.81 -10.50 6.45
CA GLN A 41 7.38 -11.61 5.66
C GLN A 41 8.57 -11.15 4.79
N LEU A 42 8.57 -9.88 4.34
CA LEU A 42 9.69 -9.33 3.55
C LEU A 42 10.99 -9.18 4.37
N ARG A 43 10.88 -9.10 5.70
CA ARG A 43 12.05 -9.03 6.60
C ARG A 43 12.70 -10.39 6.83
N GLU A 44 12.09 -11.48 6.37
CA GLU A 44 12.65 -12.82 6.49
C GLU A 44 13.66 -13.11 5.35
N LEU A 45 14.92 -13.27 5.72
CA LEU A 45 16.02 -13.48 4.78
C LEU A 45 16.28 -14.97 4.53
N ALA A 46 16.28 -15.37 3.27
CA ALA A 46 16.66 -16.73 2.83
C ALA A 46 18.18 -16.99 2.88
N LEU A 47 18.98 -15.99 3.25
CA LEU A 47 20.44 -16.10 3.34
C LEU A 47 20.86 -17.19 4.34
N GLY A 48 21.89 -17.95 3.98
CA GLY A 48 22.34 -19.14 4.71
C GLY A 48 21.62 -20.44 4.32
N GLY A 49 20.57 -20.39 3.49
CA GLY A 49 20.01 -21.59 2.85
C GLY A 49 20.93 -22.21 1.78
N THR A 50 21.94 -21.47 1.33
CA THR A 50 22.86 -21.83 0.24
C THR A 50 22.13 -22.28 -1.03
N ALA A 51 22.55 -23.37 -1.68
CA ALA A 51 22.06 -23.71 -3.02
C ALA A 51 20.59 -24.15 -3.04
N VAL A 52 20.13 -24.88 -2.02
CA VAL A 52 18.83 -25.58 -2.03
C VAL A 52 18.08 -25.50 -0.69
N GLY A 53 18.52 -24.68 0.25
CA GLY A 53 17.88 -24.48 1.55
C GLY A 53 18.47 -25.32 2.69
N THR A 54 19.37 -26.26 2.40
CA THR A 54 20.00 -27.13 3.40
C THR A 54 21.05 -26.45 4.26
N GLY A 55 21.61 -25.33 3.79
CA GLY A 55 22.76 -24.70 4.43
C GLY A 55 24.08 -25.46 4.24
N LEU A 56 24.17 -26.38 3.29
CA LEU A 56 25.44 -27.05 2.98
C LEU A 56 26.50 -26.01 2.58
N ASN A 57 27.72 -26.18 3.11
CA ASN A 57 28.85 -25.26 2.95
C ASN A 57 28.68 -23.88 3.60
N THR A 58 27.77 -23.72 4.58
CA THR A 58 27.72 -22.54 5.44
C THR A 58 28.10 -22.87 6.88
N HIS A 59 28.65 -21.90 7.60
CA HIS A 59 28.80 -22.00 9.06
C HIS A 59 27.40 -22.01 9.73
N PRO A 60 27.16 -22.81 10.78
CA PRO A 60 25.85 -22.90 11.45
C PRO A 60 25.29 -21.55 11.91
N ASP A 61 26.14 -20.64 12.40
CA ASP A 61 25.73 -19.30 12.85
C ASP A 61 25.61 -18.24 11.74
N TYR A 62 26.03 -18.54 10.51
CA TYR A 62 26.15 -17.55 9.44
C TYR A 62 24.84 -16.80 9.19
N ALA A 63 23.72 -17.52 9.03
CA ALA A 63 22.43 -16.93 8.70
C ALA A 63 21.96 -15.94 9.77
N ARG A 64 22.12 -16.29 11.06
CA ARG A 64 21.72 -15.45 12.18
C ARG A 64 22.61 -14.21 12.27
N HIS A 65 23.92 -14.37 12.20
CA HIS A 65 24.86 -13.25 12.30
C HIS A 65 24.70 -12.27 11.15
N VAL A 66 24.57 -12.76 9.91
CA VAL A 66 24.42 -11.85 8.76
C VAL A 66 23.07 -11.14 8.78
N ALA A 67 21.98 -11.80 9.17
CA ALA A 67 20.70 -11.12 9.34
C ALA A 67 20.77 -10.00 10.39
N GLN A 68 21.44 -10.26 11.52
CA GLN A 68 21.67 -9.25 12.56
C GLN A 68 22.53 -8.09 12.03
N GLN A 69 23.61 -8.37 11.30
CA GLN A 69 24.45 -7.32 10.70
C GLN A 69 23.68 -6.47 9.69
N ILE A 70 22.83 -7.08 8.86
CA ILE A 70 21.95 -6.34 7.94
C ILE A 70 20.97 -5.46 8.72
N ALA A 71 20.40 -5.98 9.82
CA ALA A 71 19.51 -5.20 10.67
C ALA A 71 20.21 -3.98 11.29
N GLU A 72 21.43 -4.16 11.81
CA GLU A 72 22.25 -3.09 12.39
C GLU A 72 22.62 -2.02 11.35
N LEU A 73 22.97 -2.43 10.12
CA LEU A 73 23.36 -1.52 9.05
C LEU A 73 22.19 -0.72 8.48
N THR A 74 21.00 -1.33 8.43
CA THR A 74 19.82 -0.72 7.78
C THR A 74 18.87 -0.06 8.77
N GLY A 75 18.93 -0.40 10.05
CA GLY A 75 17.97 0.02 11.07
C GLY A 75 16.60 -0.66 10.96
N PHE A 76 16.47 -1.73 10.15
CA PHE A 76 15.24 -2.51 10.02
C PHE A 76 15.39 -3.91 10.61
N ASP A 77 14.32 -4.45 11.20
CA ASP A 77 14.34 -5.74 11.90
C ASP A 77 14.38 -6.95 10.95
N PHE A 78 15.48 -7.10 10.20
CA PHE A 78 15.71 -8.27 9.36
C PHE A 78 16.03 -9.49 10.22
N VAL A 79 15.44 -10.63 9.85
CA VAL A 79 15.61 -11.89 10.56
C VAL A 79 15.92 -13.03 9.58
N SER A 80 16.54 -14.08 10.08
CA SER A 80 16.76 -15.29 9.30
C SER A 80 15.44 -16.04 9.10
N ALA A 81 15.05 -16.35 7.86
CA ALA A 81 13.78 -17.02 7.57
C ALA A 81 13.69 -18.39 8.29
N PRO A 82 12.57 -18.75 8.93
CA PRO A 82 12.44 -19.99 9.69
C PRO A 82 12.54 -21.24 8.79
N ASN A 83 12.12 -21.14 7.52
CA ASN A 83 12.24 -22.21 6.54
C ASN A 83 12.92 -21.70 5.27
N LYS A 84 14.16 -22.14 5.04
CA LYS A 84 14.97 -21.74 3.89
C LYS A 84 14.50 -22.35 2.57
N PHE A 85 13.85 -23.52 2.61
CA PHE A 85 13.29 -24.14 1.41
C PHE A 85 12.15 -23.29 0.85
N ALA A 86 11.21 -22.86 1.71
CA ALA A 86 10.13 -21.97 1.31
C ALA A 86 10.66 -20.64 0.76
N GLY A 87 11.62 -20.02 1.46
CA GLY A 87 12.20 -18.74 1.04
C GLY A 87 13.02 -18.78 -0.26
N LEU A 88 13.44 -19.97 -0.72
CA LEU A 88 14.14 -20.16 -2.00
C LEU A 88 13.23 -20.67 -3.11
N ALA A 89 12.27 -21.55 -2.79
CA ALA A 89 11.40 -22.19 -3.77
C ALA A 89 10.22 -21.30 -4.19
N ALA A 90 9.81 -20.36 -3.33
CA ALA A 90 8.67 -19.49 -3.58
C ALA A 90 8.93 -18.06 -3.11
N HIS A 91 8.10 -17.15 -3.60
CA HIS A 91 8.21 -15.70 -3.36
C HIS A 91 6.90 -15.11 -2.84
N ASP A 92 6.22 -15.86 -1.97
CA ASP A 92 4.89 -15.54 -1.45
C ASP A 92 4.85 -14.18 -0.72
N ALA A 93 5.94 -13.83 -0.02
CA ALA A 93 6.10 -12.53 0.63
C ALA A 93 5.96 -11.36 -0.38
N PHE A 94 6.54 -11.51 -1.58
CA PHE A 94 6.45 -10.52 -2.65
C PHE A 94 5.06 -10.49 -3.28
N VAL A 95 4.40 -11.64 -3.42
CA VAL A 95 3.02 -11.73 -3.89
C VAL A 95 2.09 -10.97 -2.92
N PHE A 96 2.24 -11.19 -1.62
CA PHE A 96 1.45 -10.48 -0.61
C PHE A 96 1.73 -8.97 -0.61
N ALA A 97 3.00 -8.57 -0.68
CA ALA A 97 3.38 -7.16 -0.78
C ALA A 97 2.79 -6.47 -2.01
N SER A 98 2.82 -7.12 -3.17
CA SER A 98 2.17 -6.65 -4.40
C SER A 98 0.66 -6.50 -4.23
N GLY A 99 0.01 -7.45 -3.54
CA GLY A 99 -1.40 -7.36 -3.16
C GLY A 99 -1.72 -6.15 -2.29
N ALA A 100 -0.89 -5.87 -1.28
CA ALA A 100 -1.03 -4.69 -0.43
C ALA A 100 -0.86 -3.37 -1.23
N CYS A 101 0.13 -3.31 -2.14
CA CYS A 101 0.29 -2.19 -3.07
C CYS A 101 -0.94 -2.01 -3.97
N LYS A 102 -1.53 -3.11 -4.46
CA LYS A 102 -2.76 -3.07 -5.26
C LYS A 102 -3.96 -2.54 -4.46
N GLN A 103 -4.07 -2.86 -3.18
CA GLN A 103 -5.11 -2.29 -2.31
C GLN A 103 -4.96 -0.76 -2.21
N LEU A 104 -3.75 -0.26 -1.98
CA LEU A 104 -3.49 1.18 -1.99
C LEU A 104 -3.84 1.80 -3.35
N ALA A 105 -3.41 1.18 -4.46
CA ALA A 105 -3.71 1.67 -5.81
C ALA A 105 -5.21 1.78 -6.08
N ALA A 106 -6.01 0.79 -5.64
CA ALA A 106 -7.47 0.82 -5.78
C ALA A 106 -8.10 1.96 -4.95
N ALA A 107 -7.62 2.18 -3.72
CA ALA A 107 -8.06 3.30 -2.89
C ALA A 107 -7.73 4.65 -3.55
N CYS A 108 -6.49 4.84 -3.99
CA CYS A 108 -6.05 6.06 -4.68
C CYS A 108 -6.85 6.31 -5.95
N MET A 109 -7.10 5.28 -6.76
CA MET A 109 -7.92 5.39 -7.97
C MET A 109 -9.32 5.89 -7.65
N LYS A 110 -9.97 5.33 -6.63
CA LYS A 110 -11.31 5.76 -6.20
C LYS A 110 -11.29 7.22 -5.72
N ILE A 111 -10.35 7.58 -4.86
CA ILE A 111 -10.23 8.93 -4.30
C ILE A 111 -9.96 9.96 -5.42
N ALA A 112 -9.01 9.69 -6.31
CA ALA A 112 -8.70 10.56 -7.44
C ALA A 112 -9.92 10.73 -8.38
N ASN A 113 -10.68 9.65 -8.59
CA ASN A 113 -11.93 9.70 -9.35
C ASN A 113 -12.97 10.61 -8.68
N ASP A 114 -13.19 10.47 -7.38
CA ASP A 114 -14.12 11.34 -6.66
C ASP A 114 -13.69 12.81 -6.78
N VAL A 115 -12.41 13.11 -6.53
CA VAL A 115 -11.89 14.50 -6.61
C VAL A 115 -12.13 15.10 -7.99
N ARG A 116 -11.75 14.40 -9.07
CA ARG A 116 -11.92 14.95 -10.43
C ARG A 116 -13.39 15.10 -10.84
N TRP A 117 -14.27 14.21 -10.38
CA TRP A 117 -15.71 14.33 -10.64
C TRP A 117 -16.33 15.48 -9.85
N LEU A 118 -16.04 15.57 -8.55
CA LEU A 118 -16.54 16.65 -7.70
C LEU A 118 -16.02 18.02 -8.12
N ALA A 119 -14.84 18.10 -8.73
CA ALA A 119 -14.26 19.33 -9.29
C ALA A 119 -14.58 19.56 -10.78
N SER A 120 -15.36 18.68 -11.43
CA SER A 120 -15.73 18.84 -12.85
C SER A 120 -16.54 20.11 -13.08
N GLY A 121 -16.24 20.86 -14.15
CA GLY A 121 -16.85 22.17 -14.39
C GLY A 121 -16.10 22.99 -15.46
N PRO A 122 -16.13 24.34 -15.39
CA PRO A 122 -16.59 25.15 -14.26
C PRO A 122 -18.11 25.38 -14.20
N ARG A 123 -18.85 25.09 -15.28
CA ARG A 123 -20.32 25.35 -15.34
C ARG A 123 -21.16 24.13 -15.71
N CYS A 124 -20.58 23.17 -16.42
CA CYS A 124 -21.31 22.04 -17.02
C CYS A 124 -20.94 20.70 -16.35
N GLY A 125 -20.64 20.71 -15.04
CA GLY A 125 -20.23 19.55 -14.27
C GLY A 125 -20.87 19.54 -12.88
N ILE A 126 -20.27 18.80 -11.94
CA ILE A 126 -20.76 18.74 -10.55
C ILE A 126 -20.35 20.01 -9.76
N GLY A 127 -19.11 20.47 -9.90
CA GLY A 127 -18.64 21.75 -9.36
C GLY A 127 -18.71 21.93 -7.83
N GLU A 128 -18.65 20.85 -7.06
CA GLU A 128 -18.71 20.90 -5.59
C GLU A 128 -17.34 21.19 -4.93
N LEU A 129 -16.23 20.94 -5.62
CA LEU A 129 -14.88 21.22 -5.16
C LEU A 129 -14.13 22.15 -6.11
N LEU A 130 -13.25 22.97 -5.53
CA LEU A 130 -12.23 23.72 -6.26
C LEU A 130 -10.87 23.07 -5.98
N ILE A 131 -10.10 22.82 -7.03
CA ILE A 131 -8.73 22.28 -6.94
C ILE A 131 -7.71 23.35 -7.37
N PRO A 132 -6.47 23.31 -6.86
CA PRO A 132 -5.42 24.23 -7.29
C PRO A 132 -5.15 24.11 -8.80
N ALA A 133 -4.96 25.25 -9.46
CA ALA A 133 -4.48 25.31 -10.84
C ALA A 133 -2.95 25.46 -10.83
N ASN A 134 -2.25 24.43 -11.33
CA ASN A 134 -0.78 24.41 -11.34
C ASN A 134 -0.20 24.74 -12.73
N GLU A 135 -0.94 24.45 -13.81
CA GLU A 135 -0.53 24.70 -15.20
C GLU A 135 -1.70 25.23 -16.05
N PRO A 136 -1.44 25.96 -17.14
CA PRO A 136 -2.46 26.28 -18.15
C PRO A 136 -2.99 24.99 -18.80
N GLY A 137 -4.30 24.75 -18.70
CA GLY A 137 -4.93 23.57 -19.32
C GLY A 137 -5.13 23.67 -20.83
N SER A 138 -5.25 24.89 -21.34
CA SER A 138 -5.34 25.25 -22.77
C SER A 138 -5.00 26.74 -22.91
N SER A 139 -4.45 27.12 -24.07
CA SER A 139 -4.07 28.51 -24.43
C SER A 139 -5.23 29.49 -24.37
#